data_AF-A0A2A5VLJ3-F1
#
_entry.id   AF-A0A2A5VLJ3-F1
#
_cell.length_a   1.000
_cell.length_b   1.000
_cell.length_c   1.000
_cell.angle_alpha   90.00
_cell.angle_beta   90.00
_cell.angle_gamma   90.00
#
_symmetry.space_group_name_H-M   'P 1'
#
loop_
_entity.id
_entity.type
_entity.pdbx_description
1 polymer ?
#
loop_
_entity_poly.entity_id
_entity_poly.type
_entity_poly.pdbx_seq_one_letter_code
_entity_poly.pdbx_strand_id
1 'polypeptide(L)'
;MKRSLSKNPNMLRTMVGTGLTLIILLSYAVYSNTVDSEYYSYTTSNEHNLMEISPESEGEAQWYYTTYSAITWVNFSVENAAPGSTLTVEAEGTNWSHSPSLGLQDQSYICNEPDSDYSKYLETCEYSRSHSIVLDNGSGTLRGRVSLDLPIKGKGYLESDDIINAQNEAENLIQSAKKTITWKIKIEDNGQIASSDGIFVESEFTSHELLELEEFKLNPVQETVYSFSALVGCFFLVLVIPLMIFFSARYRENKNEELRTAVEEE
;
A
#
# COMPACT_ATOMS: atom_id res chain seq x y z
N MET A 1 -17.76 48.33 19.32
CA MET A 1 -17.90 47.56 18.05
C MET A 1 -19.32 47.43 17.48
N LYS A 2 -20.42 47.70 18.22
CA LYS A 2 -21.81 47.57 17.68
C LYS A 2 -22.22 48.59 16.58
N ARG A 3 -21.43 49.63 16.33
CA ARG A 3 -21.79 50.75 15.41
C ARG A 3 -21.18 50.70 14.00
N SER A 4 -20.30 49.74 13.70
CA SER A 4 -19.67 49.64 12.37
C SER A 4 -20.36 48.65 11.43
N LEU A 5 -21.08 47.65 11.96
CA LEU A 5 -21.80 46.64 11.17
C LEU A 5 -23.23 47.07 10.81
N SER A 6 -23.77 48.12 11.43
CA SER A 6 -25.16 48.56 11.21
C SER A 6 -25.35 49.53 10.04
N LYS A 7 -24.31 49.83 9.26
CA LYS A 7 -24.36 50.86 8.19
C LYS A 7 -24.63 50.31 6.78
N ASN A 8 -24.64 49.00 6.56
CA ASN A 8 -25.01 48.42 5.27
C ASN A 8 -25.65 47.02 5.43
N PRO A 9 -26.98 46.93 5.66
CA PRO A 9 -27.68 45.64 5.79
C PRO A 9 -27.56 44.78 4.52
N ASN A 10 -27.32 45.38 3.36
CA ASN A 10 -27.01 44.68 2.12
C ASN A 10 -25.65 43.94 2.18
N MET A 11 -24.63 44.47 2.86
CA MET A 11 -23.31 43.82 2.90
C MET A 11 -23.34 42.52 3.71
N LEU A 12 -24.04 42.51 4.86
CA LEU A 12 -24.21 41.30 5.67
C LEU A 12 -25.06 40.24 4.94
N ARG A 13 -26.14 40.67 4.28
CA ARG A 13 -26.99 39.79 3.47
C ARG A 13 -26.23 39.19 2.27
N THR A 14 -25.36 39.98 1.65
CA THR A 14 -24.55 39.51 0.51
C THR A 14 -23.43 38.57 0.99
N MET A 15 -22.79 38.85 2.12
CA MET A 15 -21.74 37.98 2.69
C MET A 15 -22.31 36.63 3.18
N VAL A 16 -23.49 36.65 3.82
CA VAL A 16 -24.19 35.41 4.23
C VAL A 16 -24.74 34.67 3.01
N GLY A 17 -25.34 35.38 2.05
CA GLY A 17 -25.87 34.78 0.83
C GLY A 17 -24.80 34.12 -0.04
N THR A 18 -23.68 34.82 -0.27
CA THR A 18 -22.53 34.27 -1.02
C THR A 18 -21.88 33.12 -0.29
N GLY A 19 -21.72 33.21 1.04
CA GLY A 19 -21.22 32.10 1.86
C GLY A 19 -22.10 30.85 1.77
N LEU A 20 -23.43 31.00 1.85
CA LEU A 20 -24.36 29.88 1.73
C LEU A 20 -24.31 29.25 0.32
N THR A 21 -24.28 30.05 -0.74
CA THR A 21 -24.15 29.52 -2.11
C THR A 21 -22.83 28.78 -2.32
N LEU A 22 -21.75 29.26 -1.72
CA LEU A 22 -20.43 28.64 -1.83
C LEU A 22 -20.39 27.31 -1.07
N ILE A 23 -21.02 27.23 0.10
CA ILE A 23 -21.22 25.98 0.84
C ILE A 23 -22.02 24.99 0.00
N ILE A 24 -23.15 25.39 -0.58
CA ILE A 24 -24.00 24.50 -1.39
C ILE A 24 -23.26 24.00 -2.64
N LEU A 25 -22.53 24.89 -3.33
CA LEU A 25 -21.74 24.51 -4.50
C LEU A 25 -20.59 23.55 -4.15
N LEU A 26 -19.88 23.81 -3.05
CA LEU A 26 -18.83 22.91 -2.58
C LEU A 26 -19.41 21.57 -2.14
N SER A 27 -20.53 21.57 -1.41
CA SER A 27 -21.22 20.33 -1.01
C SER A 27 -21.69 19.53 -2.22
N TYR A 28 -22.19 20.20 -3.27
CA TYR A 28 -22.57 19.54 -4.52
C TYR A 28 -21.35 19.00 -5.28
N ALA A 29 -20.26 19.76 -5.35
CA ALA A 29 -19.03 19.31 -6.00
C ALA A 29 -18.43 18.09 -5.28
N VAL A 30 -18.40 18.11 -3.94
CA VAL A 30 -17.99 16.95 -3.13
C VAL A 30 -18.92 15.77 -3.40
N TYR A 31 -20.24 15.98 -3.31
CA TYR A 31 -21.22 14.92 -3.56
C TYR A 31 -21.06 14.30 -4.95
N SER A 32 -20.93 15.12 -5.99
CA SER A 32 -20.76 14.66 -7.38
C SER A 32 -19.53 13.78 -7.55
N ASN A 33 -18.37 14.22 -7.06
CA ASN A 33 -17.12 13.46 -7.17
C ASN A 33 -17.09 12.23 -6.25
N THR A 34 -17.88 12.20 -5.17
CA THR A 34 -17.99 10.99 -4.32
C THR A 34 -18.90 9.92 -4.90
N VAL A 35 -19.83 10.31 -5.79
CA VAL A 35 -20.86 9.43 -6.35
C VAL A 35 -20.48 8.89 -7.71
N ASP A 36 -19.75 9.66 -8.51
CA ASP A 36 -19.26 9.30 -9.84
C ASP A 36 -17.74 9.25 -9.77
N SER A 37 -17.22 8.06 -9.49
CA SER A 37 -15.80 7.82 -9.33
C SER A 37 -15.28 7.12 -10.58
N GLU A 38 -14.29 7.74 -11.23
CA GLU A 38 -13.53 7.11 -12.32
C GLU A 38 -12.62 5.98 -11.81
N TYR A 39 -12.62 5.68 -10.51
CA TYR A 39 -11.85 4.60 -9.90
C TYR A 39 -12.69 3.35 -9.66
N TYR A 40 -12.13 2.21 -10.05
CA TYR A 40 -12.69 0.89 -9.82
C TYR A 40 -11.73 0.07 -8.96
N SER A 41 -12.27 -0.67 -8.01
CA SER A 41 -11.52 -1.65 -7.23
C SER A 41 -11.78 -3.04 -7.76
N TYR A 42 -10.72 -3.80 -8.03
CA TYR A 42 -10.83 -5.19 -8.44
C TYR A 42 -10.31 -6.10 -7.33
N THR A 43 -11.01 -7.22 -7.13
CA THR A 43 -10.66 -8.26 -6.16
C THR A 43 -10.32 -9.54 -6.92
N THR A 44 -9.26 -10.21 -6.49
CA THR A 44 -8.76 -11.46 -7.06
C THR A 44 -8.71 -12.55 -5.98
N SER A 45 -8.71 -13.81 -6.40
CA SER A 45 -8.70 -14.98 -5.52
C SER A 45 -7.55 -15.00 -4.49
N ASN A 46 -6.34 -14.58 -4.91
CA ASN A 46 -5.15 -14.56 -4.05
C ASN A 46 -4.93 -15.89 -3.32
N GLU A 47 -5.00 -16.98 -4.08
CA GLU A 47 -4.98 -18.35 -3.56
C GLU A 47 -3.56 -18.87 -3.41
N HIS A 48 -3.27 -19.44 -2.24
CA HIS A 48 -2.00 -20.11 -1.96
C HIS A 48 -2.06 -21.55 -2.45
N ASN A 49 -1.12 -21.93 -3.31
CA ASN A 49 -1.05 -23.23 -3.94
C ASN A 49 0.31 -23.88 -3.68
N LEU A 50 0.30 -25.16 -3.31
CA LEU A 50 1.51 -25.95 -3.16
C LEU A 50 1.96 -26.48 -4.53
N MET A 51 3.27 -26.49 -4.77
CA MET A 51 3.87 -27.08 -5.96
C MET A 51 4.18 -28.56 -5.70
N GLU A 52 3.59 -29.43 -6.49
CA GLU A 52 3.90 -30.87 -6.48
C GLU A 52 5.18 -31.13 -7.27
N ILE A 53 6.33 -30.84 -6.65
CA ILE A 53 7.65 -30.93 -7.28
C ILE A 53 7.98 -32.36 -7.71
N SER A 54 8.56 -32.51 -8.90
CA SER A 54 9.00 -33.78 -9.47
C SER A 54 10.53 -33.84 -9.53
N PRO A 55 11.17 -34.95 -9.12
CA PRO A 55 12.62 -35.07 -9.22
C PRO A 55 13.07 -35.07 -10.69
N GLU A 56 14.13 -34.34 -11.00
CA GLU A 56 14.72 -34.34 -12.35
C GLU A 56 15.63 -35.56 -12.57
N SER A 57 16.30 -36.01 -11.51
CA SER A 57 17.14 -37.21 -11.48
C SER A 57 16.95 -37.93 -10.15
N GLU A 58 16.95 -39.27 -10.18
CA GLU A 58 16.69 -40.08 -9.00
C GLU A 58 17.87 -39.99 -8.01
N GLY A 59 17.58 -39.66 -6.74
CA GLY A 59 18.59 -39.51 -5.68
C GLY A 59 19.32 -38.17 -5.67
N GLU A 60 19.09 -37.29 -6.64
CA GLU A 60 19.66 -35.94 -6.66
C GLU A 60 18.69 -34.91 -6.08
N ALA A 61 19.20 -33.92 -5.35
CA ALA A 61 18.44 -32.80 -4.79
C ALA A 61 18.12 -31.74 -5.86
N GLN A 62 17.48 -32.19 -6.93
CA GLN A 62 17.05 -31.38 -8.06
C GLN A 62 15.64 -31.74 -8.47
N TRP A 63 14.76 -30.74 -8.50
CA TRP A 63 13.35 -30.90 -8.81
C TRP A 63 12.87 -29.85 -9.80
N TYR A 64 11.75 -30.13 -10.45
CA TYR A 64 11.07 -29.16 -11.28
C TYR A 64 9.55 -29.20 -11.07
N TYR A 65 8.90 -28.08 -11.39
CA TYR A 65 7.44 -27.96 -11.44
C TYR A 65 7.04 -26.90 -12.46
N THR A 66 5.97 -27.12 -13.21
CA THR A 66 5.48 -26.14 -14.19
C THR A 66 4.13 -25.57 -13.77
N THR A 67 4.07 -24.25 -13.62
CA THR A 67 2.84 -23.48 -13.34
C THR A 67 2.28 -22.85 -14.60
N TYR A 68 0.96 -22.71 -14.68
CA TYR A 68 0.26 -21.86 -15.68
C TYR A 68 -0.75 -20.97 -14.98
N SER A 69 -0.27 -19.87 -14.38
CA SER A 69 -1.08 -19.01 -13.51
C SER A 69 -0.55 -17.58 -13.50
N ALA A 70 -1.39 -16.63 -13.07
CA ALA A 70 -0.97 -15.27 -12.78
C ALA A 70 -0.42 -15.23 -11.35
N ILE A 71 0.92 -15.19 -11.23
CA ILE A 71 1.61 -15.39 -9.94
C ILE A 71 2.13 -14.05 -9.41
N THR A 72 1.87 -13.78 -8.12
CA THR A 72 2.48 -12.66 -7.39
C THR A 72 3.67 -13.08 -6.57
N TRP A 73 3.51 -14.15 -5.79
CA TRP A 73 4.45 -14.60 -4.78
C TRP A 73 4.85 -16.03 -5.03
N VAL A 74 6.11 -16.33 -4.74
CA VAL A 74 6.64 -17.69 -4.64
C VAL A 74 7.46 -17.81 -3.37
N ASN A 75 7.45 -19.00 -2.79
CA ASN A 75 8.21 -19.28 -1.60
C ASN A 75 8.71 -20.73 -1.66
N PHE A 76 10.01 -20.90 -1.45
CA PHE A 76 10.72 -22.18 -1.47
C PHE A 76 11.41 -22.36 -0.13
N SER A 77 10.91 -23.30 0.67
CA SER A 77 11.45 -23.63 1.98
C SER A 77 12.16 -24.97 1.92
N VAL A 78 13.33 -25.04 2.53
CA VAL A 78 14.15 -26.25 2.61
C VAL A 78 14.43 -26.55 4.08
N GLU A 79 14.36 -27.81 4.44
CA GLU A 79 14.77 -28.34 5.75
C GLU A 79 15.64 -29.58 5.59
N ASN A 80 16.50 -29.83 6.59
CA ASN A 80 17.40 -30.99 6.67
C ASN A 80 18.43 -31.12 5.53
N ALA A 81 18.80 -30.02 4.88
CA ALA A 81 19.97 -29.99 4.01
C ALA A 81 21.28 -29.97 4.83
N ALA A 82 22.43 -30.15 4.19
CA ALA A 82 23.70 -29.96 4.87
C ALA A 82 23.91 -28.47 5.25
N PRO A 83 24.45 -28.16 6.44
CA PRO A 83 24.72 -26.78 6.82
C PRO A 83 25.67 -26.08 5.83
N GLY A 84 25.29 -24.90 5.36
CA GLY A 84 26.06 -24.16 4.36
C GLY A 84 25.81 -24.57 2.91
N SER A 85 24.93 -25.54 2.64
CA SER A 85 24.44 -25.82 1.29
C SER A 85 23.75 -24.60 0.69
N THR A 86 23.73 -24.52 -0.64
CA THR A 86 23.11 -23.43 -1.39
C THR A 86 21.84 -23.92 -2.08
N LEU A 87 20.71 -23.30 -1.75
CA LEU A 87 19.46 -23.45 -2.51
C LEU A 87 19.51 -22.49 -3.71
N THR A 88 19.30 -23.01 -4.90
CA THR A 88 19.16 -22.24 -6.14
C THR A 88 17.83 -22.54 -6.78
N VAL A 89 17.09 -21.50 -7.14
CA VAL A 89 15.82 -21.60 -7.86
C VAL A 89 15.93 -20.82 -9.17
N GLU A 90 15.58 -21.47 -10.28
CA GLU A 90 15.53 -20.86 -11.60
C GLU A 90 14.09 -20.91 -12.13
N ALA A 91 13.62 -19.80 -12.69
CA ALA A 91 12.34 -19.70 -13.37
C ALA A 91 12.55 -19.69 -14.90
N GLU A 92 12.12 -20.73 -15.60
CA GLU A 92 12.08 -20.71 -17.06
C GLU A 92 10.77 -20.07 -17.54
N GLY A 93 10.86 -18.97 -18.28
CA GLY A 93 9.70 -18.28 -18.86
C GLY A 93 9.47 -16.86 -18.33
N THR A 94 10.10 -16.47 -17.23
CA THR A 94 10.09 -15.09 -16.73
C THR A 94 11.27 -14.81 -15.81
N ASN A 95 11.66 -13.54 -15.69
CA ASN A 95 12.47 -13.07 -14.57
C ASN A 95 11.55 -12.76 -13.38
N TRP A 96 12.12 -12.75 -12.18
CA TRP A 96 11.42 -12.48 -10.92
C TRP A 96 12.35 -11.77 -9.94
N SER A 97 11.75 -11.10 -8.96
CA SER A 97 12.46 -10.27 -7.99
C SER A 97 12.65 -11.01 -6.66
N HIS A 98 13.87 -11.02 -6.13
CA HIS A 98 14.18 -11.60 -4.83
C HIS A 98 14.94 -10.61 -3.93
N SER A 99 14.70 -10.71 -2.62
CA SER A 99 15.50 -10.07 -1.59
C SER A 99 15.42 -10.95 -0.32
N PRO A 100 16.51 -11.15 0.43
CA PRO A 100 16.49 -11.78 1.75
C PRO A 100 15.43 -11.22 2.71
N SER A 101 15.22 -9.90 2.69
CA SER A 101 14.23 -9.20 3.53
C SER A 101 12.78 -9.39 3.09
N LEU A 102 12.56 -9.94 1.88
CA LEU A 102 11.25 -10.01 1.26
C LEU A 102 10.25 -10.81 2.12
N GLY A 103 9.11 -10.21 2.43
CA GLY A 103 8.04 -10.84 3.22
C GLY A 103 8.29 -10.89 4.73
N LEU A 104 9.39 -10.32 5.24
CA LEU A 104 9.64 -10.20 6.68
C LEU A 104 8.99 -8.91 7.24
N GLN A 105 8.44 -8.97 8.44
CA GLN A 105 7.70 -7.85 9.04
C GLN A 105 8.60 -6.72 9.56
N ASP A 106 9.82 -7.05 9.98
CA ASP A 106 10.75 -6.11 10.63
C ASP A 106 11.82 -5.55 9.68
N GLN A 107 11.76 -5.89 8.40
CA GLN A 107 12.75 -5.49 7.40
C GLN A 107 12.06 -4.79 6.23
N SER A 108 12.68 -3.70 5.79
CA SER A 108 12.15 -2.86 4.71
C SER A 108 12.88 -3.17 3.42
N TYR A 109 12.12 -3.45 2.37
CA TYR A 109 12.62 -3.77 1.03
C TYR A 109 11.84 -3.00 -0.04
N ILE A 110 12.46 -2.81 -1.21
CA ILE A 110 11.85 -2.18 -2.38
C ILE A 110 12.06 -3.06 -3.60
N CYS A 111 10.97 -3.56 -4.18
CA CYS A 111 11.03 -4.27 -5.47
C CYS A 111 10.55 -3.41 -6.65
N ASN A 112 9.67 -2.43 -6.42
CA ASN A 112 9.03 -1.67 -7.50
C ASN A 112 9.94 -0.57 -8.07
N GLU A 113 10.83 -0.02 -7.24
CA GLU A 113 11.72 1.09 -7.61
C GLU A 113 13.14 0.82 -7.11
N PRO A 114 13.83 -0.18 -7.68
CA PRO A 114 15.17 -0.58 -7.22
C PRO A 114 16.20 0.55 -7.37
N ASP A 115 16.02 1.47 -8.32
CA ASP A 115 16.94 2.61 -8.58
C ASP A 115 16.52 3.92 -7.90
N SER A 116 15.60 3.87 -6.92
CA SER A 116 15.15 5.06 -6.20
C SER A 116 16.26 5.69 -5.33
N ASP A 117 16.08 6.94 -4.92
CA ASP A 117 16.99 7.61 -3.96
C ASP A 117 17.10 6.88 -2.61
N TYR A 118 16.13 6.00 -2.32
CA TYR A 118 16.08 5.18 -1.11
C TYR A 118 16.89 3.88 -1.21
N SER A 119 17.33 3.49 -2.40
CA SER A 119 18.17 2.29 -2.64
C SER A 119 19.46 2.25 -1.81
N LYS A 120 19.95 3.41 -1.35
CA LYS A 120 21.12 3.51 -0.46
C LYS A 120 20.84 3.15 0.99
N TYR A 121 19.58 3.21 1.41
CA TYR A 121 19.15 3.03 2.78
C TYR A 121 18.30 1.77 2.96
N LEU A 122 17.72 1.26 1.88
CA LEU A 122 16.80 0.13 1.88
C LEU A 122 17.31 -0.96 0.92
N GLU A 123 17.03 -2.20 1.28
CA GLU A 123 17.36 -3.34 0.45
C GLU A 123 16.48 -3.35 -0.80
N THR A 124 17.10 -3.53 -1.96
CA THR A 124 16.42 -3.54 -3.25
C THR A 124 16.37 -4.96 -3.80
N CYS A 125 15.23 -5.34 -4.36
CA CYS A 125 15.08 -6.69 -4.91
C CYS A 125 15.89 -6.84 -6.20
N GLU A 126 16.62 -7.94 -6.33
CA GLU A 126 17.33 -8.31 -7.56
C GLU A 126 16.36 -8.91 -8.57
N TYR A 127 16.32 -8.37 -9.79
CA TYR A 127 15.51 -8.88 -10.88
C TYR A 127 16.33 -9.80 -11.78
N SER A 128 16.16 -11.11 -11.60
CA SER A 128 16.91 -12.14 -12.32
C SER A 128 16.03 -13.34 -12.63
N ARG A 129 16.52 -14.23 -13.49
CA ARG A 129 15.88 -15.51 -13.79
C ARG A 129 16.15 -16.55 -12.70
N SER A 130 17.31 -16.46 -12.05
CA SER A 130 17.77 -17.41 -11.05
C SER A 130 18.24 -16.66 -9.81
N HIS A 131 17.88 -17.18 -8.65
CA HIS A 131 18.27 -16.67 -7.34
C HIS A 131 18.76 -17.80 -6.46
N SER A 132 19.70 -17.48 -5.56
CA SER A 132 20.31 -18.44 -4.66
C SER A 132 20.44 -17.89 -3.25
N ILE A 133 20.27 -18.76 -2.25
CA ILE A 133 20.51 -18.46 -0.85
C ILE A 133 21.33 -19.56 -0.19
N VAL A 134 22.10 -19.19 0.84
CA VAL A 134 22.80 -20.16 1.69
C VAL A 134 21.86 -20.62 2.79
N LEU A 135 21.78 -21.93 3.01
CA LEU A 135 20.95 -22.55 4.03
C LEU A 135 21.67 -22.52 5.38
N ASP A 136 21.07 -21.85 6.35
CA ASP A 136 21.60 -21.73 7.71
C ASP A 136 21.22 -22.98 8.52
N ASN A 137 22.21 -23.69 9.04
CA ASN A 137 22.02 -24.97 9.73
C ASN A 137 21.19 -26.01 8.93
N GLY A 138 21.20 -25.93 7.60
CA GLY A 138 20.47 -26.85 6.73
C GLY A 138 19.03 -26.47 6.46
N SER A 139 18.58 -25.28 6.90
CA SER A 139 17.27 -24.75 6.60
C SER A 139 17.32 -23.33 6.03
N GLY A 140 16.29 -22.96 5.29
CA GLY A 140 16.20 -21.63 4.68
C GLY A 140 14.98 -21.48 3.81
N THR A 141 14.60 -20.23 3.59
CA THR A 141 13.40 -19.88 2.84
C THR A 141 13.72 -18.81 1.81
N LEU A 142 13.56 -19.14 0.54
CA LEU A 142 13.73 -18.23 -0.59
C LEU A 142 12.35 -17.72 -1.03
N ARG A 143 12.09 -16.43 -0.82
CA ARG A 143 10.84 -15.76 -1.22
C ARG A 143 11.04 -14.91 -2.46
N GLY A 144 10.06 -14.87 -3.35
CA GLY A 144 10.14 -14.13 -4.60
C GLY A 144 8.86 -13.40 -4.97
N ARG A 145 9.01 -12.26 -5.65
CA ARG A 145 7.94 -11.53 -6.35
C ARG A 145 8.03 -11.83 -7.85
N VAL A 146 7.00 -12.45 -8.41
CA VAL A 146 6.97 -12.83 -9.84
C VAL A 146 6.40 -11.72 -10.71
N SER A 147 5.32 -11.08 -10.26
CA SER A 147 4.73 -9.91 -10.90
C SER A 147 4.72 -8.75 -9.93
N LEU A 148 5.09 -7.56 -10.39
CA LEU A 148 5.00 -6.32 -9.62
C LEU A 148 3.65 -5.61 -9.84
N ASP A 149 2.97 -5.90 -10.95
CA ASP A 149 1.71 -5.28 -11.35
C ASP A 149 0.49 -5.90 -10.64
N LEU A 150 0.61 -7.16 -10.23
CA LEU A 150 -0.46 -7.86 -9.52
C LEU A 150 -0.52 -7.46 -8.02
N PRO A 151 -1.73 -7.36 -7.46
CA PRO A 151 -1.94 -6.91 -6.08
C PRO A 151 -1.45 -7.95 -5.06
N ILE A 152 -0.65 -7.52 -4.09
CA ILE A 152 -0.05 -8.38 -3.05
C ILE A 152 -1.10 -9.07 -2.17
N LYS A 153 -2.23 -8.42 -1.91
CA LYS A 153 -3.31 -8.91 -1.02
C LYS A 153 -4.61 -9.22 -1.76
N GLY A 154 -4.51 -9.41 -3.08
CA GLY A 154 -5.66 -9.70 -3.92
C GLY A 154 -6.64 -8.56 -4.14
N LYS A 155 -6.33 -7.33 -3.76
CA LYS A 155 -7.13 -6.14 -4.08
C LYS A 155 -6.28 -5.07 -4.73
N GLY A 156 -6.72 -4.56 -5.87
CA GLY A 156 -6.09 -3.46 -6.58
C GLY A 156 -7.11 -2.41 -7.03
N TYR A 157 -6.61 -1.34 -7.62
CA TYR A 157 -7.42 -0.22 -8.12
C TYR A 157 -6.94 0.15 -9.51
N LEU A 158 -7.88 0.57 -10.35
CA LEU A 158 -7.60 1.12 -11.68
C LEU A 158 -8.54 2.31 -11.94
N GLU A 159 -8.12 3.19 -12.83
CA GLU A 159 -8.88 4.35 -13.28
C GLU A 159 -9.45 4.05 -14.67
N SER A 160 -10.74 4.30 -14.88
CA SER A 160 -11.43 4.00 -16.14
C SER A 160 -12.70 4.84 -16.27
N ASP A 161 -13.09 5.15 -17.50
CA ASP A 161 -14.29 5.94 -17.81
C ASP A 161 -15.61 5.20 -17.52
N ASP A 162 -15.59 3.87 -17.64
CA ASP A 162 -16.78 3.04 -17.42
C ASP A 162 -16.42 1.64 -16.89
N ILE A 163 -17.44 0.96 -16.36
CA ILE A 163 -17.30 -0.38 -15.75
C ILE A 163 -16.90 -1.46 -16.75
N ILE A 164 -17.25 -1.31 -18.03
CA ILE A 164 -16.95 -2.29 -19.07
C ILE A 164 -15.46 -2.20 -19.43
N ASN A 165 -14.94 -0.99 -19.61
CA ASN A 165 -13.52 -0.75 -19.82
C ASN A 165 -12.71 -1.18 -18.60
N ALA A 166 -13.18 -0.85 -17.40
CA ALA A 166 -12.56 -1.26 -16.15
C ALA A 166 -12.47 -2.79 -16.02
N GLN A 167 -13.54 -3.50 -16.40
CA GLN A 167 -13.56 -4.97 -16.42
C GLN A 167 -12.53 -5.51 -17.42
N ASN A 168 -12.51 -4.98 -18.65
CA ASN A 168 -11.56 -5.40 -19.68
C ASN A 168 -10.11 -5.15 -19.26
N GLU A 169 -9.82 -4.01 -18.63
CA GLU A 169 -8.48 -3.67 -18.13
C GLU A 169 -8.05 -4.59 -16.99
N ALA A 170 -8.93 -4.84 -16.01
CA ALA A 170 -8.66 -5.79 -14.94
C ALA A 170 -8.41 -7.20 -15.49
N GLU A 171 -9.24 -7.67 -16.43
CA GLU A 171 -9.05 -8.96 -17.08
C GLU A 171 -7.72 -9.01 -17.84
N ASN A 172 -7.39 -7.98 -18.62
CA ASN A 172 -6.13 -7.90 -19.35
C ASN A 172 -4.92 -7.89 -18.42
N LEU A 173 -4.99 -7.21 -17.26
CA LEU A 173 -3.95 -7.24 -16.24
C LEU A 173 -3.69 -8.68 -15.75
N ILE A 174 -4.74 -9.41 -15.36
CA ILE A 174 -4.60 -10.79 -14.87
C ILE A 174 -4.13 -11.73 -15.99
N GLN A 175 -4.68 -11.61 -17.20
CA GLN A 175 -4.31 -12.45 -18.33
C GLN A 175 -2.88 -12.21 -18.80
N SER A 176 -2.42 -10.96 -18.84
CA SER A 176 -1.04 -10.63 -19.21
C SER A 176 -0.01 -11.14 -18.20
N ALA A 177 -0.40 -11.25 -16.93
CA ALA A 177 0.41 -11.85 -15.88
C ALA A 177 0.36 -13.38 -15.88
N LYS A 178 -0.64 -14.00 -16.52
CA LYS A 178 -0.76 -15.45 -16.63
C LYS A 178 0.29 -16.02 -17.59
N LYS A 179 1.28 -16.71 -17.03
CA LYS A 179 2.41 -17.25 -17.79
C LYS A 179 2.65 -18.72 -17.47
N THR A 180 3.19 -19.44 -18.44
CA THR A 180 3.77 -20.76 -18.20
C THR A 180 5.18 -20.56 -17.66
N ILE A 181 5.43 -21.03 -16.44
CA ILE A 181 6.74 -20.92 -15.78
C ILE A 181 7.16 -22.29 -15.29
N THR A 182 8.33 -22.76 -15.70
CA THR A 182 8.96 -23.97 -15.15
C THR A 182 9.95 -23.56 -14.08
N TRP A 183 9.66 -23.94 -12.85
CA TRP A 183 10.53 -23.74 -11.70
C TRP A 183 11.49 -24.91 -11.62
N LYS A 184 12.79 -24.64 -11.57
CA LYS A 184 13.85 -25.62 -11.32
C LYS A 184 14.47 -25.30 -9.97
N ILE A 185 14.47 -26.28 -9.07
CA ILE A 185 14.95 -26.14 -7.70
C ILE A 185 16.14 -27.08 -7.56
N LYS A 186 17.27 -26.57 -7.11
CA LYS A 186 18.51 -27.33 -6.93
C LYS A 186 19.15 -26.98 -5.59
N ILE A 187 19.63 -27.99 -4.88
CA ILE A 187 20.44 -27.82 -3.67
C ILE A 187 21.85 -28.33 -3.95
N GLU A 188 22.84 -27.47 -3.70
CA GLU A 188 24.25 -27.77 -3.89
C GLU A 188 25.01 -27.78 -2.56
N ASP A 189 25.83 -28.80 -2.36
CA ASP A 189 26.82 -28.87 -1.29
C ASP A 189 28.23 -28.84 -1.89
N ASN A 190 29.06 -27.88 -1.46
CA ASN A 190 30.43 -27.68 -1.97
C ASN A 190 30.54 -27.63 -3.51
N GLY A 191 29.51 -27.10 -4.19
CA GLY A 191 29.48 -26.95 -5.66
C GLY A 191 29.08 -28.21 -6.43
N GLN A 192 28.63 -29.26 -5.74
CA GLN A 192 28.02 -30.45 -6.36
C GLN A 192 26.55 -30.56 -5.91
N ILE A 193 25.71 -31.18 -6.76
CA ILE A 193 24.31 -31.44 -6.41
C ILE A 193 24.29 -32.39 -5.21
N ALA A 194 23.55 -32.02 -4.17
CA ALA A 194 23.41 -32.84 -2.97
C ALA A 194 22.56 -34.10 -3.23
N SER A 195 22.67 -35.10 -2.36
CA SER A 195 21.69 -36.20 -2.33
C SER A 195 20.34 -35.66 -1.87
N SER A 196 19.24 -36.11 -2.46
CA SER A 196 17.88 -35.78 -1.98
C SER A 196 17.48 -36.52 -0.71
N ASP A 197 18.29 -37.49 -0.24
CA ASP A 197 17.98 -38.29 0.94
C ASP A 197 17.84 -37.44 2.20
N GLY A 198 16.63 -37.46 2.79
CA GLY A 198 16.33 -36.78 4.05
C GLY A 198 16.09 -35.26 3.94
N ILE A 199 16.22 -34.68 2.74
CA ILE A 199 15.92 -33.27 2.49
C ILE A 199 14.41 -33.10 2.26
N PHE A 200 13.81 -32.11 2.93
CA PHE A 200 12.43 -31.71 2.71
C PHE A 200 12.40 -30.36 2.00
N VAL A 201 11.67 -30.30 0.88
CA VAL A 201 11.46 -29.08 0.12
C VAL A 201 9.97 -28.83 0.01
N GLU A 202 9.54 -27.69 0.54
CA GLU A 202 8.18 -27.18 0.37
C GLU A 202 8.25 -25.98 -0.57
N SER A 203 7.36 -25.94 -1.55
CA SER A 203 7.33 -24.91 -2.57
C SER A 203 5.89 -24.46 -2.77
N GLU A 204 5.65 -23.17 -2.67
CA GLU A 204 4.32 -22.57 -2.76
C GLU A 204 4.32 -21.34 -3.67
N PHE A 205 3.17 -21.05 -4.26
CA PHE A 205 2.93 -19.85 -5.04
C PHE A 205 1.55 -19.27 -4.78
N THR A 206 1.40 -17.97 -4.95
CA THR A 206 0.12 -17.28 -4.87
C THR A 206 -0.40 -16.94 -6.26
N SER A 207 -1.55 -17.50 -6.61
CA SER A 207 -2.22 -17.32 -7.90
C SER A 207 -3.38 -16.32 -7.79
N HIS A 208 -3.67 -15.66 -8.91
CA HIS A 208 -4.75 -14.68 -9.00
C HIS A 208 -5.70 -15.02 -10.15
N GLU A 209 -6.98 -15.08 -9.82
CA GLU A 209 -8.09 -15.02 -10.76
C GLU A 209 -8.98 -13.84 -10.40
N LEU A 210 -9.49 -13.12 -11.40
CA LEU A 210 -10.40 -12.00 -11.15
C LEU A 210 -11.73 -12.53 -10.62
N LEU A 211 -12.16 -12.00 -9.47
CA LEU A 211 -13.42 -12.40 -8.83
C LEU A 211 -14.50 -11.33 -9.00
N GLU A 212 -14.15 -10.08 -8.69
CA GLU A 212 -15.13 -8.99 -8.60
C GLU A 212 -14.49 -7.67 -8.99
N LEU A 213 -15.31 -6.81 -9.59
CA LEU A 213 -15.01 -5.42 -9.90
C LEU A 213 -16.12 -4.55 -9.32
N GLU A 214 -15.75 -3.60 -8.46
CA GLU A 214 -16.66 -2.64 -7.85
C GLU A 214 -16.22 -1.21 -8.16
N GLU A 215 -17.16 -0.34 -8.47
CA GLU A 215 -16.92 1.10 -8.53
C GLU A 215 -16.56 1.61 -7.13
N PHE A 216 -15.44 2.30 -6.99
CA PHE A 216 -15.01 2.85 -5.71
C PHE A 216 -15.96 3.97 -5.29
N LYS A 217 -16.67 3.79 -4.18
CA LYS A 217 -17.59 4.82 -3.66
C LYS A 217 -17.13 5.32 -2.31
N LEU A 218 -16.87 6.62 -2.25
CA LEU A 218 -16.64 7.30 -0.98
C LEU A 218 -17.96 7.47 -0.25
N ASN A 219 -17.98 7.21 1.06
CA ASN A 219 -19.17 7.47 1.86
C ASN A 219 -19.32 8.99 2.05
N PRO A 220 -20.33 9.63 1.44
CA PRO A 220 -20.45 11.09 1.46
C PRO A 220 -20.65 11.64 2.88
N VAL A 221 -21.24 10.87 3.79
CA VAL A 221 -21.40 11.28 5.19
C VAL A 221 -20.05 11.31 5.88
N GLN A 222 -19.22 10.28 5.67
CA GLN A 222 -17.90 10.20 6.27
C GLN A 222 -16.98 11.30 5.74
N GLU A 223 -16.95 11.52 4.43
CA GLU A 223 -16.19 12.60 3.80
C GLU A 223 -16.66 13.99 4.28
N THR A 224 -17.97 14.17 4.47
CA THR A 224 -18.52 15.41 5.03
C THR A 224 -18.05 15.63 6.47
N VAL A 225 -18.02 14.59 7.30
CA VAL A 225 -17.54 14.68 8.69
C VAL A 225 -16.06 15.04 8.73
N TYR A 226 -15.22 14.43 7.89
CA TYR A 226 -13.79 14.77 7.82
C TYR A 226 -13.58 16.20 7.32
N SER A 227 -14.28 16.60 6.26
CA SER A 227 -14.21 17.95 5.72
C SER A 227 -14.67 19.01 6.73
N PHE A 228 -15.78 18.75 7.43
CA PHE A 228 -16.28 19.64 8.48
C PHE A 228 -15.31 19.74 9.65
N SER A 229 -14.73 18.61 10.08
CA SER A 229 -13.74 18.58 11.17
C SER A 229 -12.50 19.40 10.83
N ALA A 230 -11.98 19.28 9.60
CA ALA A 230 -10.87 20.09 9.11
C ALA A 230 -11.23 21.59 9.10
N LEU A 231 -12.42 21.94 8.61
CA LEU A 231 -12.88 23.33 8.57
C LEU A 231 -13.01 23.93 9.98
N VAL A 232 -13.66 23.22 10.91
CA VAL A 232 -13.76 23.65 12.32
C VAL A 232 -12.37 23.78 12.96
N GLY A 233 -11.45 22.85 12.66
CA GLY A 233 -10.06 22.93 13.11
C GLY A 233 -9.36 24.20 12.63
N CYS A 234 -9.45 24.51 11.35
CA CYS A 234 -8.88 25.75 10.78
C CYS A 234 -9.51 27.01 11.41
N PHE A 235 -10.83 27.05 11.56
CA PHE A 235 -11.51 28.18 12.22
C PHE A 235 -11.12 28.32 13.69
N PHE A 236 -10.94 27.21 14.39
CA PHE A 236 -10.48 27.22 15.77
C PHE A 236 -9.08 27.85 15.89
N LEU A 237 -8.14 27.44 15.03
CA LEU A 237 -6.79 28.00 15.02
C LEU A 237 -6.77 29.49 14.67
N VAL A 238 -7.58 29.92 13.69
CA VAL A 238 -7.58 31.31 13.20
C VAL A 238 -8.36 32.27 14.10
N LEU A 239 -9.46 31.83 14.73
CA LEU A 239 -10.30 32.72 15.55
C LEU A 239 -10.09 32.54 17.04
N VAL A 240 -10.10 31.30 17.55
CA VAL A 240 -10.15 31.06 18.99
C VAL A 240 -8.81 31.39 19.64
N ILE A 241 -7.69 31.00 19.02
CA ILE A 241 -6.35 31.30 19.56
C ILE A 241 -6.13 32.83 19.64
N PRO A 242 -6.33 33.63 18.58
CA PRO A 242 -6.14 35.08 18.67
C PRO A 242 -7.13 35.77 19.62
N LEU A 243 -8.39 35.31 19.70
CA LEU A 243 -9.36 35.85 20.65
C LEU A 243 -8.98 35.56 22.10
N MET A 244 -8.47 34.36 22.42
CA MET A 244 -7.98 34.07 23.76
C MET A 244 -6.80 34.97 24.14
N ILE A 245 -5.87 35.21 23.21
CA ILE A 245 -4.76 36.16 23.43
C ILE A 245 -5.30 37.58 23.63
N PHE A 246 -6.25 38.03 22.79
CA PHE A 246 -6.84 39.37 22.90
C PHE A 246 -7.59 39.57 24.23
N PHE A 247 -8.44 38.63 24.62
CA PHE A 247 -9.22 38.73 25.85
C PHE A 247 -8.36 38.60 27.10
N SER A 248 -7.33 37.74 27.09
CA SER A 248 -6.39 37.66 28.21
C SER A 248 -5.59 38.96 28.36
N ALA A 249 -5.16 39.57 27.24
CA ALA A 249 -4.51 40.87 27.27
C ALA A 249 -5.43 41.96 27.83
N ARG A 250 -6.70 42.02 27.39
CA ARG A 250 -7.68 43.00 27.89
C ARG A 250 -8.05 42.79 29.36
N TYR A 251 -8.19 41.54 29.80
CA TYR A 251 -8.46 41.24 31.21
C TYR A 251 -7.28 41.70 32.10
N ARG A 252 -6.04 41.46 31.66
CA ARG A 252 -4.85 41.94 32.37
C ARG A 252 -4.77 43.46 32.40
N GLU A 253 -5.11 44.12 31.30
CA GLU A 253 -5.18 45.59 31.20
C GLU A 253 -6.18 46.15 32.22
N ASN A 254 -7.42 45.68 32.22
CA ASN A 254 -8.46 46.14 33.15
C ASN A 254 -8.06 45.91 34.63
N LYS A 255 -7.50 44.75 34.96
CA LYS A 255 -7.05 44.45 36.33
C LYS A 255 -5.92 45.39 36.78
N ASN A 256 -5.00 45.72 35.87
CA ASN A 256 -3.92 46.66 36.15
C ASN A 256 -4.45 48.10 36.30
N GLU A 257 -5.45 48.50 35.52
CA GLU A 257 -6.12 49.79 35.68
C GLU A 257 -6.82 49.88 37.05
N GLU A 258 -7.58 48.86 37.45
CA GLU A 258 -8.25 48.79 38.76
C GLU A 258 -7.26 48.93 39.93
N LEU A 259 -6.13 48.21 39.87
CA LEU A 259 -5.06 48.32 40.86
C LEU A 259 -4.44 49.73 40.89
N ARG A 260 -4.30 50.39 39.74
CA ARG A 260 -3.71 51.73 39.67
C ARG A 260 -4.63 52.79 40.24
N THR A 261 -5.94 52.70 39.97
CA THR A 261 -6.94 53.57 40.60
C THR A 261 -7.04 53.35 42.10
N ALA A 262 -6.91 52.11 42.59
CA ALA A 262 -6.94 51.83 44.02
C ALA A 262 -5.73 52.42 44.78
N VAL A 263 -4.56 52.51 44.13
CA VAL A 263 -3.35 53.13 44.69
C VAL A 263 -3.41 54.67 44.64
N GLU A 264 -4.21 55.25 43.74
CA GLU A 264 -4.41 56.70 43.66
C GLU A 264 -5.48 57.23 44.65
N GLU A 265 -6.29 56.34 45.24
CA GLU A 265 -7.34 56.67 46.23
C GLU A 265 -6.92 56.48 47.70
N GLU A 266 -5.70 55.98 47.97
CA GLU A 266 -5.02 55.99 49.29
C GLU A 266 -4.09 57.21 49.45
#